data_AF-A0A368XPM9-F1
#
_entry.id   AF-A0A368XPM9-F1
#
_cell.length_a   1.000
_cell.length_b   1.000
_cell.length_c   1.000
_cell.angle_alpha   90.00
_cell.angle_beta   90.00
_cell.angle_gamma   90.00
#
_symmetry.space_group_name_H-M   'P 1'
#
loop_
_entity.id
_entity.type
_entity.pdbx_description
1 polymer ?
#
loop_
_entity_poly.entity_id
_entity_poly.type
_entity_poly.pdbx_seq_one_letter_code
_entity_poly.pdbx_strand_id
1 'polypeptide(L)'
;MKNIFSFILLLIILIGCGTSQNNTNGSQQGDADGEKEHSTMSGYVAKVEDNRILLIENKPTEQLSEIDPENLYEEAGNAIYFNIEEIKESMVSSLIIGEKVAIEHGAVNESYPGQSTATKISRLVDENYDVIAKHTEFNNTYLIDLFFEQKYDILRTVQYTTEGDPIFTMVKREGANSYFVSVDASQDNFGASESPTLLTCTSIESYSEENDMNFMLVGCDGEQNEIALLSAPVEEIIVPNQTYSKVTINANEEVIYESENEDEIAEIIDKIKSGKKQSVIAMSLMKPDGKLVLHGDKTEVSFDYYLTGALIRHNLYIEAGITPNE
;
A
#
# COMPACT_ATOMS: atom_id res chain seq x y z
N MET A 1 0.40 17.56 -81.18
CA MET A 1 -0.72 18.15 -80.39
C MET A 1 -0.93 17.25 -79.18
N LYS A 2 -0.08 17.27 -78.14
CA LYS A 2 -0.05 18.19 -76.98
C LYS A 2 -1.45 18.50 -76.45
N ASN A 3 -1.89 17.73 -75.44
CA ASN A 3 -2.83 18.15 -74.42
C ASN A 3 -2.33 17.65 -73.06
N ILE A 4 -2.25 18.60 -72.14
CA ILE A 4 -1.54 18.60 -70.88
C ILE A 4 -2.50 18.08 -69.80
N PHE A 5 -2.12 17.00 -69.11
CA PHE A 5 -2.78 16.58 -67.87
C PHE A 5 -2.10 17.29 -66.70
N SER A 6 -2.86 18.17 -66.06
CA SER A 6 -2.46 18.98 -64.91
C SER A 6 -2.45 18.11 -63.66
N PHE A 7 -1.27 17.80 -63.13
CA PHE A 7 -1.09 17.16 -61.82
C PHE A 7 -1.00 18.27 -60.75
N ILE A 8 -2.02 18.36 -59.90
CA ILE A 8 -2.07 19.25 -58.75
C ILE A 8 -1.20 18.64 -57.65
N LEU A 9 -0.10 19.31 -57.34
CA LEU A 9 0.83 19.01 -56.26
C LEU A 9 0.20 19.48 -54.93
N LEU A 10 -0.21 18.52 -54.10
CA LEU A 10 -0.74 18.76 -52.77
C LEU A 10 0.43 19.05 -51.81
N LEU A 11 0.59 20.31 -51.42
CA LEU A 11 1.58 20.80 -50.46
C LEU A 11 1.06 20.56 -49.03
N ILE A 12 1.65 19.61 -48.30
CA ILE A 12 1.33 19.38 -46.88
C ILE A 12 2.11 20.41 -46.05
N ILE A 13 1.38 21.33 -45.43
CA ILE A 13 1.89 22.31 -44.48
C ILE A 13 2.12 21.60 -43.14
N LEU A 14 3.37 21.50 -42.71
CA LEU A 14 3.75 21.13 -41.35
C LEU A 14 3.38 22.29 -40.41
N ILE A 15 2.42 22.06 -39.53
CA ILE A 15 2.12 22.93 -38.40
C ILE A 15 3.14 22.59 -37.30
N GLY A 16 4.12 23.48 -37.12
CA GLY A 16 4.94 23.52 -35.91
C GLY A 16 4.16 24.25 -34.82
N CYS A 17 3.77 23.53 -33.76
CA CYS A 17 3.35 24.16 -32.51
C CYS A 17 4.62 24.52 -31.74
N GLY A 18 4.86 25.83 -31.66
CA GLY A 18 5.95 26.42 -30.89
C GLY A 18 5.70 26.34 -29.38
N THR A 19 6.75 26.05 -28.64
CA THR A 19 6.84 26.23 -27.20
C THR A 19 7.09 27.70 -26.86
N SER A 20 6.41 28.14 -25.81
CA SER A 20 6.32 29.52 -25.35
C SER A 20 7.67 30.04 -24.85
N GLN A 21 8.10 31.16 -25.43
CA GLN A 21 9.32 31.88 -25.10
C GLN A 21 8.96 33.02 -24.14
N ASN A 22 9.23 32.86 -22.85
CA ASN A 22 9.09 33.94 -21.88
C ASN A 22 10.42 34.69 -21.74
N ASN A 23 10.40 35.95 -22.19
CA ASN A 23 11.47 36.92 -22.04
C ASN A 23 11.56 37.40 -20.58
N THR A 24 12.68 37.15 -19.93
CA THR A 24 13.19 38.04 -18.87
C THR A 24 14.66 38.30 -19.11
N ASN A 25 14.96 39.50 -19.63
CA ASN A 25 16.30 40.07 -19.66
C ASN A 25 16.71 40.49 -18.24
N GLY A 26 17.74 39.83 -17.71
CA GLY A 26 18.53 40.26 -16.57
C GLY A 26 19.97 39.78 -16.79
N SER A 27 20.88 40.73 -16.93
CA SER A 27 22.26 40.58 -17.38
C SER A 27 23.21 39.87 -16.40
N GLN A 28 24.07 39.01 -16.96
CA GLN A 28 25.47 38.66 -16.60
C GLN A 28 25.89 38.78 -15.13
N GLN A 29 26.34 37.67 -14.53
CA GLN A 29 27.76 37.34 -14.36
C GLN A 29 27.87 35.90 -13.81
N GLY A 30 28.83 35.13 -14.30
CA GLY A 30 28.86 33.68 -14.11
C GLY A 30 29.21 33.19 -12.70
N ASP A 31 28.71 32.00 -12.41
CA ASP A 31 29.46 30.96 -11.73
C ASP A 31 29.19 29.64 -12.48
N ALA A 32 30.28 28.97 -12.84
CA ALA A 32 30.26 27.66 -13.45
C ALA A 32 30.14 26.63 -12.33
N ASP A 33 28.92 26.26 -11.99
CA ASP A 33 28.62 24.96 -11.43
C ASP A 33 27.45 24.41 -12.22
N GLY A 34 27.74 23.41 -13.07
CA GLY A 34 26.72 22.74 -13.84
C GLY A 34 25.91 21.84 -12.90
N GLU A 35 24.84 22.38 -12.31
CA GLU A 35 23.77 21.55 -11.76
C GLU A 35 23.31 20.63 -12.88
N LYS A 36 23.66 19.35 -12.80
CA LYS A 36 23.07 18.34 -13.66
C LYS A 36 21.58 18.38 -13.37
N GLU A 37 20.76 18.75 -14.34
CA GLU A 37 19.30 18.62 -14.23
C GLU A 37 18.99 17.14 -14.01
N HIS A 38 18.67 16.77 -12.77
CA HIS A 38 18.20 15.44 -12.43
C HIS A 38 16.69 15.41 -12.69
N SER A 39 16.27 14.50 -13.55
CA SER A 39 14.85 14.23 -13.81
C SER A 39 14.32 13.26 -12.75
N THR A 40 13.02 13.30 -12.47
CA THR A 40 12.36 12.36 -11.55
C THR A 40 11.27 11.59 -12.28
N MET A 41 11.26 10.27 -12.12
CA MET A 41 10.15 9.40 -12.53
C MET A 41 9.53 8.76 -11.28
N SER A 42 8.21 8.78 -11.20
CA SER A 42 7.46 8.04 -10.16
C SER A 42 6.71 6.88 -10.79
N GLY A 43 6.62 5.77 -10.07
CA GLY A 43 5.96 4.57 -10.58
C GLY A 43 6.07 3.41 -9.62
N TYR A 44 5.83 2.21 -10.14
CA TYR A 44 5.82 0.95 -9.42
C TYR A 44 7.02 0.10 -9.81
N VAL A 45 7.68 -0.48 -8.80
CA VAL A 45 8.80 -1.41 -9.01
C VAL A 45 8.23 -2.67 -9.65
N ALA A 46 8.56 -2.87 -10.92
CA ALA A 46 8.14 -4.02 -11.68
C ALA A 46 9.10 -5.20 -11.53
N LYS A 47 10.39 -4.91 -11.43
CA LYS A 47 11.44 -5.92 -11.35
C LYS A 47 12.66 -5.37 -10.63
N VAL A 48 13.29 -6.21 -9.83
CA VAL A 48 14.59 -5.94 -9.19
C VAL A 48 15.59 -6.99 -9.68
N GLU A 49 16.68 -6.55 -10.29
CA GLU A 49 17.81 -7.38 -10.72
C GLU A 49 19.10 -6.85 -10.07
N ASP A 50 20.19 -7.63 -10.11
CA ASP A 50 21.44 -7.34 -9.39
C ASP A 50 22.00 -5.92 -9.62
N ASN A 51 21.84 -5.35 -10.82
CA ASN A 51 22.39 -4.04 -11.18
C ASN A 51 21.36 -3.06 -11.77
N ARG A 52 20.09 -3.45 -11.86
CA ARG A 52 19.04 -2.59 -12.41
C ARG A 52 17.68 -2.91 -11.86
N ILE A 53 16.82 -1.90 -11.85
CA ILE A 53 15.39 -2.04 -11.53
C ILE A 53 14.55 -1.58 -12.70
N LEU A 54 13.41 -2.24 -12.92
CA LEU A 54 12.40 -1.77 -13.86
C LEU A 54 11.34 -1.00 -13.09
N LEU A 55 11.11 0.26 -13.46
CA LEU A 55 10.00 1.06 -12.96
C LEU A 55 8.96 1.22 -14.06
N ILE A 56 7.69 1.04 -13.71
CA ILE A 56 6.55 1.22 -14.62
C ILE A 56 5.57 2.24 -14.05
N GLU A 57 4.84 2.94 -14.89
CA GLU A 57 3.92 4.00 -14.47
C GLU A 57 2.68 3.45 -13.75
N ASN A 58 2.09 2.39 -14.31
CA ASN A 58 0.86 1.79 -13.80
C ASN A 58 1.17 0.62 -12.86
N LYS A 59 0.40 0.51 -11.76
CA LYS A 59 0.56 -0.62 -10.84
C LYS A 59 0.18 -1.91 -11.57
N PRO A 60 1.05 -2.93 -11.58
CA PRO A 60 0.72 -4.20 -12.21
C PRO A 60 -0.36 -4.89 -11.37
N THR A 61 -1.45 -5.33 -12.01
CA THR A 61 -2.54 -6.07 -11.34
C THR A 61 -2.19 -7.54 -11.08
N GLU A 62 -1.19 -8.07 -11.80
CA GLU A 62 -0.66 -9.43 -11.69
C GLU A 62 0.87 -9.41 -11.59
N GLN A 63 1.51 -10.55 -11.30
CA GLN A 63 2.97 -10.61 -11.34
C GLN A 63 3.43 -10.37 -12.79
N LEU A 64 4.31 -9.40 -13.03
CA LEU A 64 4.75 -9.01 -14.38
C LEU A 64 5.34 -10.14 -15.24
N SER A 65 5.75 -11.26 -14.64
CA SER A 65 6.15 -12.47 -15.37
C SER A 65 5.01 -13.14 -16.15
N GLU A 66 3.76 -12.77 -15.86
CA GLU A 66 2.54 -13.30 -16.46
C GLU A 66 1.96 -12.35 -17.53
N ILE A 67 2.46 -11.11 -17.61
CA ILE A 67 2.03 -10.13 -18.60
C ILE A 67 2.63 -10.47 -19.96
N ASP A 68 1.78 -10.60 -20.97
CA ASP A 68 2.19 -10.79 -22.37
C ASP A 68 3.09 -9.62 -22.81
N PRO A 69 4.31 -9.87 -23.33
CA PRO A 69 5.19 -8.83 -23.86
C PRO A 69 4.52 -7.89 -24.88
N GLU A 70 3.50 -8.36 -25.60
CA GLU A 70 2.73 -7.54 -26.55
C GLU A 70 1.80 -6.52 -25.85
N ASN A 71 1.33 -6.82 -24.64
CA ASN A 71 0.41 -5.96 -23.87
C ASN A 71 1.12 -5.11 -22.81
N LEU A 72 2.41 -5.37 -22.56
CA LEU A 72 3.21 -4.66 -21.57
C LEU A 72 3.13 -3.14 -21.73
N TYR A 73 3.08 -2.62 -22.96
CA TYR A 73 2.97 -1.18 -23.19
C TYR A 73 1.66 -0.58 -22.69
N GLU A 74 0.53 -1.25 -22.95
CA GLU A 74 -0.79 -0.77 -22.54
C GLU A 74 -0.99 -0.90 -21.04
N GLU A 75 -0.49 -1.99 -20.44
CA GLU A 75 -0.66 -2.26 -19.02
C GLU A 75 0.33 -1.49 -18.15
N ALA A 76 1.59 -1.37 -18.56
CA ALA A 76 2.65 -0.75 -17.76
C ALA A 76 2.77 0.77 -17.93
N GLY A 77 2.29 1.33 -19.04
CA GLY A 77 2.51 2.73 -19.41
C GLY A 77 3.98 3.01 -19.68
N ASN A 78 4.51 4.15 -19.19
CA ASN A 78 5.93 4.43 -19.27
C ASN A 78 6.74 3.39 -18.49
N ALA A 79 7.77 2.81 -19.10
CA ALA A 79 8.62 1.80 -18.51
C ALA A 79 10.09 2.16 -18.71
N ILE A 80 10.88 2.20 -17.63
CA ILE A 80 12.31 2.53 -17.66
C ILE A 80 13.09 1.57 -16.78
N TYR A 81 14.16 0.99 -17.32
CA TYR A 81 15.19 0.34 -16.52
C TYR A 81 16.18 1.38 -16.00
N PHE A 82 16.43 1.35 -14.70
CA PHE A 82 17.43 2.18 -14.05
C PHE A 82 18.59 1.33 -13.58
N ASN A 83 19.82 1.65 -14.01
CA ASN A 83 21.02 1.14 -13.37
C ASN A 83 21.09 1.69 -11.93
N ILE A 84 21.38 0.82 -10.96
CA ILE A 84 21.36 1.11 -9.52
C ILE A 84 22.72 0.93 -8.84
N GLU A 85 23.83 0.91 -9.60
CA GLU A 85 25.19 0.74 -9.05
C GLU A 85 25.57 1.84 -8.05
N GLU A 86 24.97 3.04 -8.17
CA GLU A 86 25.20 4.17 -7.26
C GLU A 86 24.25 4.19 -6.05
N ILE A 87 23.26 3.28 -6.01
CA ILE A 87 22.26 3.22 -4.94
C ILE A 87 22.77 2.34 -3.79
N LYS A 88 22.56 2.78 -2.54
CA LYS A 88 22.93 2.01 -1.34
C LYS A 88 22.32 0.61 -1.38
N GLU A 89 23.13 -0.42 -1.09
CA GLU A 89 22.71 -1.83 -1.13
C GLU A 89 21.48 -2.09 -0.24
N SER A 90 21.43 -1.51 0.97
CA SER A 90 20.27 -1.65 1.86
C SER A 90 18.97 -1.11 1.25
N MET A 91 19.04 -0.05 0.46
CA MET A 91 17.87 0.44 -0.29
C MET A 91 17.46 -0.58 -1.35
N VAL A 92 18.38 -1.07 -2.16
CA VAL A 92 18.10 -2.07 -3.20
C VAL A 92 17.51 -3.35 -2.62
N SER A 93 18.14 -3.92 -1.58
CA SER A 93 17.70 -5.15 -0.92
C SER A 93 16.35 -5.00 -0.20
N SER A 94 15.97 -3.77 0.14
CA SER A 94 14.67 -3.48 0.74
C SER A 94 13.53 -3.34 -0.27
N LEU A 95 13.80 -3.16 -1.57
CA LEU A 95 12.76 -2.93 -2.56
C LEU A 95 11.89 -4.17 -2.78
N ILE A 96 10.59 -3.97 -2.90
CA ILE A 96 9.64 -5.04 -3.27
C ILE A 96 8.99 -4.77 -4.62
N ILE A 97 8.61 -5.83 -5.32
CA ILE A 97 7.80 -5.73 -6.53
C ILE A 97 6.41 -5.17 -6.14
N GLY A 98 5.89 -4.24 -6.93
CA GLY A 98 4.64 -3.53 -6.70
C GLY A 98 4.76 -2.31 -5.79
N GLU A 99 5.95 -2.01 -5.26
CA GLU A 99 6.22 -0.82 -4.43
C GLU A 99 6.15 0.46 -5.25
N LYS A 100 5.48 1.49 -4.72
CA LYS A 100 5.49 2.82 -5.32
C LYS A 100 6.73 3.61 -4.87
N VAL A 101 7.52 4.09 -5.83
CA VAL A 101 8.76 4.84 -5.57
C VAL A 101 8.92 6.01 -6.56
N ALA A 102 9.76 6.97 -6.18
CA ALA A 102 10.30 8.01 -7.04
C ALA A 102 11.80 7.75 -7.26
N ILE A 103 12.24 7.83 -8.51
CA ILE A 103 13.64 7.68 -8.89
C ILE A 103 14.11 9.00 -9.49
N GLU A 104 15.13 9.59 -8.87
CA GLU A 104 15.91 10.67 -9.50
C GLU A 104 16.94 10.03 -10.44
N HIS A 105 17.06 10.54 -11.66
CA HIS A 105 17.85 9.91 -12.70
C HIS A 105 18.47 10.92 -13.69
N GLY A 106 19.47 10.43 -14.42
CA GLY A 106 20.10 11.18 -15.51
C GLY A 106 19.29 11.17 -16.82
N ALA A 107 19.97 11.42 -17.94
CA ALA A 107 19.36 11.34 -19.26
C ALA A 107 18.77 9.92 -19.51
N VAL A 108 17.64 9.87 -20.20
CA VAL A 108 16.98 8.61 -20.60
C VAL A 108 17.35 8.31 -22.04
N ASN A 109 17.83 7.09 -22.30
CA ASN A 109 17.99 6.59 -23.66
C ASN A 109 16.63 6.20 -24.24
N GLU A 110 16.31 6.70 -25.42
CA GLU A 110 15.04 6.51 -26.11
C GLU A 110 14.94 5.08 -26.68
N SER A 111 14.58 4.13 -25.82
CA SER A 111 14.14 2.78 -26.14
C SER A 111 12.85 2.45 -25.39
N TYR A 112 12.21 1.34 -25.70
CA TYR A 112 11.12 0.81 -24.88
C TYR A 112 11.41 -0.63 -24.42
N PRO A 113 11.52 -0.88 -23.10
CA PRO A 113 11.59 0.12 -22.02
C PRO A 113 12.80 1.06 -22.16
N GLY A 114 12.66 2.30 -21.66
CA GLY A 114 13.75 3.27 -21.61
C GLY A 114 14.89 2.80 -20.72
N GLN A 115 16.05 3.45 -20.81
CA GLN A 115 17.20 3.13 -19.95
C GLN A 115 17.78 4.39 -19.35
N SER A 116 18.07 4.39 -18.05
CA SER A 116 18.77 5.50 -17.38
C SER A 116 19.59 4.99 -16.18
N THR A 117 20.25 5.91 -15.48
CA THR A 117 20.97 5.62 -14.23
C THR A 117 20.24 6.33 -13.09
N ALA A 118 19.89 5.58 -12.04
CA ALA A 118 19.32 6.13 -10.83
C ALA A 118 20.41 6.77 -9.96
N THR A 119 20.14 7.98 -9.46
CA THR A 119 21.00 8.67 -8.49
C THR A 119 20.41 8.66 -7.09
N LYS A 120 19.09 8.53 -6.98
CA LYS A 120 18.38 8.38 -5.72
C LYS A 120 17.07 7.63 -5.93
N ILE A 121 16.68 6.82 -4.95
CA ILE A 121 15.36 6.21 -4.87
C ILE A 121 14.72 6.68 -3.57
N SER A 122 13.49 7.17 -3.64
CA SER A 122 12.68 7.57 -2.48
C SER A 122 11.37 6.81 -2.51
N ARG A 123 10.87 6.38 -1.34
CA ARG A 123 9.57 5.71 -1.26
C ARG A 123 8.44 6.74 -1.40
N LEU A 124 7.36 6.29 -2.04
CA LEU A 124 6.13 7.05 -2.13
C LEU A 124 5.02 6.30 -1.43
N VAL A 125 4.17 7.06 -0.72
CA VAL A 125 2.93 6.56 -0.16
C VAL A 125 1.98 6.17 -1.29
N ASP A 126 1.45 4.96 -1.19
CA ASP A 126 0.43 4.43 -2.08
C ASP A 126 -0.91 4.42 -1.35
N GLU A 127 -1.66 5.52 -1.49
CA GLU A 127 -2.94 5.78 -0.80
C GLU A 127 -3.99 4.66 -0.92
N ASN A 128 -3.84 3.72 -1.85
CA ASN A 128 -4.77 2.61 -2.05
C ASN A 128 -4.24 1.25 -1.55
N TYR A 129 -2.93 1.13 -1.30
CA TYR A 129 -2.27 -0.16 -1.04
C TYR A 129 -1.31 -0.14 0.15
N ASP A 130 -1.18 1.01 0.82
CA ASP A 130 -0.49 1.14 2.09
C ASP A 130 -1.49 1.23 3.23
N VAL A 131 -1.19 0.57 4.34
CA VAL A 131 -1.83 0.89 5.61
C VAL A 131 -1.23 2.20 6.11
N ILE A 132 -2.03 3.26 6.15
CA ILE A 132 -1.54 4.58 6.51
C ILE A 132 -2.06 4.91 7.91
N ALA A 133 -1.13 5.26 8.80
CA ALA A 133 -1.41 5.73 10.15
C ALA A 133 -0.77 7.11 10.33
N LYS A 134 -1.59 8.15 10.17
CA LYS A 134 -1.18 9.54 10.29
C LYS A 134 -1.85 10.16 11.50
N HIS A 135 -1.21 10.02 12.65
CA HIS A 135 -1.77 10.43 13.94
C HIS A 135 -3.14 9.78 14.21
N THR A 136 -4.23 10.54 14.00
CA THR A 136 -5.61 10.10 14.21
C THR A 136 -6.30 9.63 12.93
N GLU A 137 -5.63 9.73 11.78
CA GLU A 137 -6.16 9.31 10.48
C GLU A 137 -5.61 7.95 10.11
N PHE A 138 -6.50 6.98 9.86
CA PHE A 138 -6.17 5.62 9.49
C PHE A 138 -6.83 5.26 8.15
N ASN A 139 -6.03 4.78 7.19
CA ASN A 139 -6.53 4.34 5.89
C ASN A 139 -6.07 2.91 5.57
N ASN A 140 -6.91 2.20 4.83
CA ASN A 140 -6.69 0.85 4.33
C ASN A 140 -6.32 -0.18 5.41
N THR A 141 -6.83 -0.04 6.63
CA THR A 141 -6.59 -0.99 7.73
C THR A 141 -7.05 -2.41 7.40
N TYR A 142 -7.98 -2.57 6.45
CA TYR A 142 -8.41 -3.87 5.91
C TYR A 142 -7.26 -4.70 5.31
N LEU A 143 -6.17 -4.07 4.86
CA LEU A 143 -5.00 -4.78 4.31
C LEU A 143 -4.32 -5.66 5.36
N ILE A 144 -4.47 -5.33 6.64
CA ILE A 144 -3.95 -6.11 7.77
C ILE A 144 -4.65 -7.48 7.82
N ASP A 145 -5.97 -7.49 7.66
CA ASP A 145 -6.75 -8.74 7.62
C ASP A 145 -6.32 -9.60 6.43
N LEU A 146 -6.21 -9.00 5.24
CA LEU A 146 -5.77 -9.71 4.04
C LEU A 146 -4.38 -10.35 4.24
N PHE A 147 -3.49 -9.67 4.97
CA PHE A 147 -2.19 -10.20 5.31
C PHE A 147 -2.24 -11.34 6.36
N PHE A 148 -3.07 -11.23 7.39
CA PHE A 148 -3.25 -12.30 8.40
C PHE A 148 -3.97 -13.53 7.83
N GLU A 149 -4.92 -13.33 6.92
CA GLU A 149 -5.63 -14.37 6.19
C GLU A 149 -4.77 -15.02 5.10
N GLN A 150 -3.53 -14.58 4.93
CA GLN A 150 -2.59 -15.06 3.91
C GLN A 150 -3.11 -14.89 2.48
N LYS A 151 -3.96 -13.87 2.26
CA LYS A 151 -4.34 -13.44 0.92
C LYS A 151 -3.25 -12.56 0.31
N TYR A 152 -2.52 -11.82 1.14
CA TYR A 152 -1.32 -11.06 0.76
C TYR A 152 -0.08 -11.55 1.51
N ASP A 153 1.05 -11.64 0.79
CA ASP A 153 2.34 -12.02 1.34
C ASP A 153 3.15 -10.82 1.84
N ILE A 154 2.74 -9.61 1.48
CA ILE A 154 3.43 -8.37 1.81
C ILE A 154 2.43 -7.38 2.40
N LEU A 155 2.85 -6.74 3.50
CA LEU A 155 2.16 -5.62 4.12
C LEU A 155 3.13 -4.44 4.20
N ARG A 156 2.70 -3.27 3.72
CA ARG A 156 3.43 -2.01 3.90
C ARG A 156 2.60 -1.10 4.79
N THR A 157 3.18 -0.69 5.91
CA THR A 157 2.61 0.32 6.79
C THR A 157 3.41 1.61 6.67
N VAL A 158 2.70 2.73 6.69
CA VAL A 158 3.28 4.08 6.66
C VAL A 158 2.81 4.79 7.91
N GLN A 159 3.74 5.05 8.81
CA GLN A 159 3.50 5.82 10.02
C GLN A 159 4.14 7.20 9.88
N TYR A 160 3.50 8.23 10.42
CA TYR A 160 4.04 9.59 10.36
C TYR A 160 4.61 10.02 11.72
N THR A 161 5.78 10.67 11.69
CA THR A 161 6.34 11.36 12.85
C THR A 161 5.47 12.53 13.28
N THR A 162 5.74 13.10 14.46
CA THR A 162 5.01 14.29 14.96
C THR A 162 5.14 15.49 14.01
N GLU A 163 6.25 15.54 13.28
CA GLU A 163 6.59 16.56 12.30
C GLU A 163 5.95 16.31 10.92
N GLY A 164 5.37 15.11 10.71
CA GLY A 164 4.69 14.73 9.49
C GLY A 164 5.60 14.06 8.45
N ASP A 165 6.75 13.53 8.85
CA ASP A 165 7.63 12.76 7.98
C ASP A 165 7.25 11.26 7.98
N PRO A 166 7.24 10.58 6.82
CA PRO A 166 6.82 9.19 6.73
C PRO A 166 7.95 8.22 7.14
N ILE A 167 7.57 7.18 7.88
CA ILE A 167 8.36 5.99 8.18
C ILE A 167 7.66 4.80 7.52
N PHE A 168 8.37 4.13 6.62
CA PHE A 168 7.86 2.97 5.90
C PHE A 168 8.32 1.70 6.59
N THR A 169 7.37 0.89 7.03
CA THR A 169 7.65 -0.46 7.52
C THR A 169 7.05 -1.47 6.55
N MET A 170 7.91 -2.31 5.99
CA MET A 170 7.52 -3.38 5.08
C MET A 170 7.71 -4.71 5.78
N VAL A 171 6.71 -5.57 5.67
CA VAL A 171 6.72 -6.92 6.22
C VAL A 171 6.39 -7.89 5.10
N LYS A 172 7.33 -8.78 4.79
CA LYS A 172 7.16 -9.84 3.79
C LYS A 172 7.22 -11.19 4.47
N ARG A 173 6.22 -12.03 4.24
CA ARG A 173 6.23 -13.42 4.68
C ARG A 173 7.20 -14.24 3.83
N GLU A 174 8.16 -14.90 4.47
CA GLU A 174 9.12 -15.80 3.78
C GLU A 174 8.91 -17.27 4.13
N GLY A 175 8.15 -17.54 5.20
CA GLY A 175 7.76 -18.88 5.62
C GLY A 175 6.72 -18.83 6.73
N ALA A 176 6.41 -19.98 7.33
CA ALA A 176 5.39 -20.07 8.38
C ALA A 176 5.71 -19.18 9.61
N ASN A 177 6.99 -19.11 10.00
CA ASN A 177 7.48 -18.37 11.18
C ASN A 177 8.68 -17.49 10.83
N SER A 178 8.67 -16.87 9.65
CA SER A 178 9.77 -16.02 9.19
C SER A 178 9.21 -14.87 8.39
N TYR A 179 9.52 -13.66 8.84
CA TYR A 179 9.13 -12.41 8.22
C TYR A 179 10.39 -11.61 7.93
N PHE A 180 10.62 -11.27 6.66
CA PHE A 180 11.58 -10.25 6.31
C PHE A 180 10.94 -8.88 6.56
N VAL A 181 11.66 -8.01 7.25
CA VAL A 181 11.19 -6.69 7.67
C VAL A 181 12.17 -5.63 7.20
N SER A 182 11.66 -4.58 6.59
CA SER A 182 12.42 -3.38 6.27
C SER A 182 11.78 -2.17 6.93
N VAL A 183 12.54 -1.44 7.72
CA VAL A 183 12.12 -0.16 8.31
C VAL A 183 12.93 0.97 7.69
N ASP A 184 12.26 1.85 6.95
CA ASP A 184 12.88 3.00 6.29
C ASP A 184 12.34 4.31 6.87
N ALA A 185 13.20 4.98 7.62
CA ALA A 185 13.00 6.33 8.14
C ALA A 185 13.91 7.36 7.43
N SER A 186 14.45 7.05 6.25
CA SER A 186 15.38 7.94 5.53
C SER A 186 14.76 9.25 5.03
N GLN A 187 13.43 9.35 5.08
CA GLN A 187 12.67 10.55 4.75
C GLN A 187 12.25 11.35 6.01
N ASP A 188 12.63 10.89 7.21
CA ASP A 188 12.50 11.65 8.47
C ASP A 188 13.66 12.62 8.63
N ASN A 189 13.35 13.92 8.62
CA ASN A 189 14.36 14.99 8.67
C ASN A 189 15.06 15.09 10.05
N PHE A 190 14.47 14.50 11.09
CA PHE A 190 14.99 14.50 12.46
C PHE A 190 15.52 13.13 12.90
N GLY A 191 15.25 12.11 12.08
CA GLY A 191 15.73 10.75 12.25
C GLY A 191 17.23 10.62 11.97
N ALA A 192 17.86 9.63 12.61
CA ALA A 192 19.28 9.35 12.43
C ALA A 192 19.58 8.38 11.25
N SER A 193 18.55 7.80 10.63
CA SER A 193 18.73 6.76 9.62
C SER A 193 18.77 7.34 8.22
N GLU A 194 19.85 7.11 7.48
CA GLU A 194 19.98 7.52 6.08
C GLU A 194 19.67 6.39 5.08
N SER A 195 19.23 5.23 5.57
CA SER A 195 18.88 4.08 4.74
C SER A 195 17.96 3.11 5.46
N PRO A 196 17.31 2.17 4.75
CA PRO A 196 16.48 1.16 5.37
C PRO A 196 17.28 0.23 6.29
N THR A 197 16.67 -0.15 7.41
CA THR A 197 17.14 -1.20 8.31
C THR A 197 16.45 -2.50 7.93
N LEU A 198 17.22 -3.57 7.75
CA LEU A 198 16.73 -4.89 7.34
C LEU A 198 16.82 -5.87 8.51
N LEU A 199 15.73 -6.58 8.77
CA LEU A 199 15.55 -7.45 9.93
C LEU A 199 14.76 -8.70 9.53
N THR A 200 14.87 -9.74 10.34
CA THR A 200 14.06 -10.95 10.28
C THR A 200 13.32 -11.12 11.60
N CYS A 201 12.00 -11.29 11.57
CA CYS A 201 11.18 -11.54 12.75
C CYS A 201 10.47 -12.90 12.66
N THR A 202 10.04 -13.43 13.80
CA THR A 202 9.50 -14.81 13.89
C THR A 202 7.98 -14.87 13.93
N SER A 203 7.32 -13.87 14.51
CA SER A 203 5.86 -13.81 14.65
C SER A 203 5.36 -12.38 14.55
N ILE A 204 4.05 -12.26 14.31
CA ILE A 204 3.30 -11.03 14.50
C ILE A 204 2.26 -11.32 15.57
N GLU A 205 2.26 -10.49 16.61
CA GLU A 205 1.31 -10.56 17.70
C GLU A 205 0.38 -9.36 17.64
N SER A 206 -0.84 -9.57 18.13
CA SER A 206 -1.82 -8.50 18.23
C SER A 206 -2.51 -8.56 19.58
N TYR A 207 -2.70 -7.40 20.19
CA TYR A 207 -3.37 -7.27 21.48
C TYR A 207 -4.11 -5.94 21.54
N SER A 208 -5.17 -5.90 22.34
CA SER A 208 -5.86 -4.67 22.65
C SER A 208 -5.35 -4.09 23.96
N GLU A 209 -5.15 -2.79 23.98
CA GLU A 209 -4.82 -2.02 25.17
C GLU A 209 -5.69 -0.75 25.19
N GLU A 210 -6.41 -0.54 26.28
CA GLU A 210 -7.42 0.52 26.40
C GLU A 210 -8.44 0.51 25.25
N ASN A 211 -8.30 1.43 24.29
CA ASN A 211 -9.17 1.57 23.13
C ASN A 211 -8.43 1.31 21.80
N ASP A 212 -7.17 0.89 21.86
CA ASP A 212 -6.33 0.66 20.68
C ASP A 212 -6.05 -0.83 20.48
N MET A 213 -5.91 -1.21 19.23
CA MET A 213 -5.38 -2.49 18.81
C MET A 213 -3.94 -2.28 18.35
N ASN A 214 -3.03 -3.01 18.96
CA ASN A 214 -1.62 -2.98 18.67
C ASN A 214 -1.22 -4.22 17.88
N PHE A 215 -0.40 -4.03 16.86
CA PHE A 215 0.24 -5.06 16.06
C PHE A 215 1.75 -4.94 16.19
N MET A 216 2.41 -6.01 16.60
CA MET A 216 3.85 -6.01 16.85
C MET A 216 4.50 -7.22 16.19
N LEU A 217 5.67 -7.00 15.59
CA LEU A 217 6.57 -8.06 15.18
C LEU A 217 7.42 -8.48 16.38
N VAL A 218 7.60 -9.79 16.59
CA VAL A 218 8.28 -10.34 17.76
C VAL A 218 9.36 -11.35 17.34
N GLY A 219 10.42 -11.41 18.15
CA GLY A 219 11.59 -12.24 17.88
C GLY A 219 12.38 -11.73 16.69
N CYS A 220 12.49 -10.41 16.57
CA CYS A 220 13.27 -9.76 15.54
C CYS A 220 14.77 -9.89 15.84
N ASP A 221 15.58 -10.15 14.82
CA ASP A 221 17.02 -10.01 14.92
C ASP A 221 17.41 -8.53 15.08
N GLY A 222 18.57 -8.26 15.68
CA GLY A 222 19.05 -6.90 15.96
C GLY A 222 18.94 -6.47 17.43
N GLU A 223 19.04 -5.15 17.69
CA GLU A 223 19.03 -4.60 19.06
C GLU A 223 17.63 -4.58 19.68
N GLN A 224 16.59 -4.47 18.83
CA GLN A 224 15.19 -4.49 19.25
C GLN A 224 14.59 -5.86 18.92
N ASN A 225 14.18 -6.59 19.96
CA ASN A 225 13.54 -7.90 19.80
C ASN A 225 12.09 -7.78 19.28
N GLU A 226 11.52 -6.58 19.35
CA GLU A 226 10.14 -6.28 19.00
C GLU A 226 10.05 -4.98 18.21
N ILE A 227 9.16 -4.93 17.20
CA ILE A 227 8.93 -3.76 16.36
C ILE A 227 7.44 -3.48 16.30
N ALA A 228 7.04 -2.25 16.62
CA ALA A 228 5.66 -1.80 16.45
C ALA A 228 5.32 -1.67 14.97
N LEU A 229 4.30 -2.40 14.51
CA LEU A 229 3.85 -2.40 13.11
C LEU A 229 2.72 -1.39 12.89
N LEU A 230 1.75 -1.37 13.81
CA LEU A 230 0.63 -0.44 13.84
C LEU A 230 0.06 -0.38 15.26
N SER A 231 -0.34 0.82 15.67
CA SER A 231 -1.28 1.05 16.77
C SER A 231 -2.42 1.90 16.24
N ALA A 232 -3.66 1.43 16.39
CA ALA A 232 -4.83 2.12 15.85
C ALA A 232 -6.05 1.90 16.76
N PRO A 233 -7.02 2.84 16.79
CA PRO A 233 -8.27 2.64 17.49
C PRO A 233 -8.94 1.34 17.09
N VAL A 234 -9.42 0.60 18.07
CA VAL A 234 -10.01 -0.73 17.85
C VAL A 234 -11.09 -0.68 16.76
N GLU A 235 -11.91 0.36 16.74
CA GLU A 235 -13.01 0.53 15.77
C GLU A 235 -12.54 0.62 14.31
N GLU A 236 -11.34 1.16 14.06
CA GLU A 236 -10.73 1.23 12.74
C GLU A 236 -10.18 -0.13 12.27
N ILE A 237 -9.97 -1.06 13.21
CA ILE A 237 -9.45 -2.38 12.94
C ILE A 237 -10.56 -3.43 12.84
N ILE A 238 -11.53 -3.42 13.76
CA ILE A 238 -12.60 -4.44 13.78
C ILE A 238 -13.62 -4.23 12.65
N VAL A 239 -13.83 -2.98 12.24
CA VAL A 239 -14.67 -2.62 11.08
C VAL A 239 -13.92 -1.56 10.26
N PRO A 240 -12.97 -1.98 9.39
CA PRO A 240 -12.20 -1.08 8.55
C PRO A 240 -13.07 -0.16 7.69
N ASN A 241 -12.65 1.09 7.51
CA ASN A 241 -13.36 2.04 6.67
C ASN A 241 -13.39 1.58 5.20
N GLN A 242 -14.57 1.19 4.73
CA GLN A 242 -14.87 0.77 3.36
C GLN A 242 -16.39 0.78 3.14
N THR A 243 -16.85 0.54 1.92
CA THR A 243 -18.30 0.48 1.63
C THR A 243 -18.80 -0.94 1.86
N TYR A 244 -19.80 -1.11 2.73
CA TYR A 244 -20.44 -2.40 2.97
C TYR A 244 -21.77 -2.49 2.23
N SER A 245 -21.92 -3.51 1.40
CA SER A 245 -23.11 -3.69 0.55
C SER A 245 -24.10 -4.70 1.13
N LYS A 246 -23.64 -5.54 2.06
CA LYS A 246 -24.45 -6.62 2.62
C LYS A 246 -23.96 -7.03 4.00
N VAL A 247 -24.86 -7.50 4.84
CA VAL A 247 -24.58 -8.17 6.11
C VAL A 247 -25.31 -9.50 6.17
N THR A 248 -24.64 -10.53 6.68
CA THR A 248 -25.25 -11.84 6.95
C THR A 248 -24.93 -12.29 8.36
N ILE A 249 -25.90 -12.91 9.04
CA ILE A 249 -25.70 -13.61 10.30
C ILE A 249 -26.15 -15.05 10.10
N ASN A 250 -25.19 -15.96 10.20
CA ASN A 250 -25.40 -17.39 10.17
C ASN A 250 -25.30 -17.93 11.59
N ALA A 251 -26.26 -18.69 12.07
CA ALA A 251 -26.16 -19.42 13.34
C ALA A 251 -26.69 -20.83 13.18
N ASN A 252 -26.01 -21.80 13.78
CA ASN A 252 -26.36 -23.23 13.66
C ASN A 252 -26.53 -23.69 12.20
N GLU A 253 -25.65 -23.22 11.31
CA GLU A 253 -25.66 -23.53 9.86
C GLU A 253 -26.85 -22.98 9.06
N GLU A 254 -27.65 -22.09 9.66
CA GLU A 254 -28.77 -21.40 8.99
C GLU A 254 -28.53 -19.88 8.96
N VAL A 255 -28.93 -19.24 7.85
CA VAL A 255 -28.97 -17.77 7.76
C VAL A 255 -30.15 -17.29 8.60
N ILE A 256 -29.86 -16.63 9.72
CA ILE A 256 -30.89 -16.09 10.64
C ILE A 256 -31.14 -14.60 10.42
N TYR A 257 -30.25 -13.91 9.70
CA TYR A 257 -30.40 -12.52 9.29
C TYR A 257 -29.62 -12.25 8.01
N GLU A 258 -30.18 -11.45 7.12
CA GLU A 258 -29.54 -10.96 5.91
C GLU A 258 -30.14 -9.60 5.55
N SER A 259 -29.29 -8.63 5.22
CA SER A 259 -29.74 -7.33 4.74
C SER A 259 -28.77 -6.74 3.73
N GLU A 260 -29.34 -6.08 2.72
CA GLU A 260 -28.65 -5.23 1.73
C GLU A 260 -29.07 -3.76 1.89
N ASN A 261 -29.82 -3.44 2.95
CA ASN A 261 -30.26 -2.08 3.26
C ASN A 261 -29.12 -1.30 3.94
N GLU A 262 -28.76 -0.15 3.38
CA GLU A 262 -27.66 0.69 3.87
C GLU A 262 -27.85 1.15 5.33
N ASP A 263 -29.08 1.53 5.73
CA ASP A 263 -29.38 1.99 7.09
C ASP A 263 -29.26 0.85 8.10
N GLU A 264 -29.71 -0.36 7.76
CA GLU A 264 -29.61 -1.54 8.63
C GLU A 264 -28.15 -2.01 8.79
N ILE A 265 -27.37 -1.95 7.70
CA ILE A 265 -25.94 -2.25 7.72
C ILE A 265 -25.21 -1.22 8.60
N ALA A 266 -25.51 0.06 8.44
CA ALA A 266 -24.93 1.14 9.25
C ALA A 266 -25.26 0.97 10.74
N GLU A 267 -26.51 0.62 11.08
CA GLU A 267 -26.91 0.36 12.46
C GLU A 267 -26.12 -0.80 13.09
N ILE A 268 -25.92 -1.89 12.35
CA ILE A 268 -25.11 -3.02 12.82
C ILE A 268 -23.66 -2.58 13.04
N ILE A 269 -23.07 -1.85 12.09
CA ILE A 269 -21.71 -1.32 12.21
C ILE A 269 -21.59 -0.42 13.46
N ASP A 270 -22.54 0.47 13.68
CA ASP A 270 -22.56 1.36 14.85
C ASP A 270 -22.66 0.57 16.16
N LYS A 271 -23.48 -0.50 16.20
CA LYS A 271 -23.55 -1.41 17.35
C LYS A 271 -22.22 -2.14 17.60
N ILE A 272 -21.51 -2.55 16.55
CA ILE A 272 -20.18 -3.16 16.68
C ILE A 272 -19.16 -2.15 17.21
N LYS A 273 -19.12 -0.95 16.62
CA LYS A 273 -18.16 0.11 16.98
C LYS A 273 -18.41 0.68 18.37
N SER A 274 -19.67 0.83 18.79
CA SER A 274 -20.02 1.34 20.12
C SER A 274 -20.09 0.26 21.21
N GLY A 275 -20.13 -1.02 20.83
CA GLY A 275 -20.21 -2.15 21.75
C GLY A 275 -19.07 -2.16 22.77
N LYS A 276 -19.36 -2.65 23.99
CA LYS A 276 -18.36 -2.74 25.06
C LYS A 276 -17.33 -3.82 24.73
N LYS A 277 -16.06 -3.47 24.84
CA LYS A 277 -14.93 -4.28 24.38
C LYS A 277 -14.14 -4.87 25.55
N GLN A 278 -13.72 -6.12 25.42
CA GLN A 278 -12.87 -6.78 26.40
C GLN A 278 -11.94 -7.78 25.71
N SER A 279 -10.64 -7.74 26.05
CA SER A 279 -9.66 -8.74 25.59
C SER A 279 -10.00 -10.14 26.14
N VAL A 280 -9.89 -11.17 25.29
CA VAL A 280 -10.27 -12.56 25.62
C VAL A 280 -9.10 -13.50 25.90
N ILE A 281 -7.87 -12.97 26.01
CA ILE A 281 -6.60 -13.74 26.13
C ILE A 281 -6.60 -14.75 27.31
N ALA A 282 -7.57 -14.68 28.24
CA ALA A 282 -7.71 -15.58 29.38
C ALA A 282 -9.10 -16.24 29.54
N MET A 283 -10.00 -16.15 28.56
CA MET A 283 -11.37 -16.68 28.71
C MET A 283 -11.52 -18.09 28.12
N SER A 284 -12.09 -19.03 28.87
CA SER A 284 -12.64 -20.27 28.32
C SER A 284 -13.94 -19.94 27.59
N LEU A 285 -13.82 -19.40 26.38
CA LEU A 285 -14.96 -19.03 25.57
C LEU A 285 -15.72 -20.28 25.11
N MET A 286 -17.05 -20.19 25.13
CA MET A 286 -17.89 -21.20 24.49
C MET A 286 -17.65 -21.16 22.97
N LYS A 287 -17.85 -22.30 22.31
CA LYS A 287 -17.87 -22.36 20.85
C LYS A 287 -18.88 -21.33 20.33
N PRO A 288 -18.55 -20.53 19.31
CA PRO A 288 -19.52 -19.59 18.73
C PRO A 288 -20.71 -20.34 18.15
N ASP A 289 -21.87 -19.69 18.23
CA ASP A 289 -23.12 -20.20 17.66
C ASP A 289 -23.13 -20.05 16.13
N GLY A 290 -22.30 -19.14 15.60
CA GLY A 290 -22.40 -18.71 14.23
C GLY A 290 -21.31 -17.74 13.77
N LYS A 291 -21.57 -17.07 12.64
CA LYS A 291 -20.77 -15.97 12.10
C LYS A 291 -21.62 -14.79 11.68
N LEU A 292 -21.16 -13.59 11.98
CA LEU A 292 -21.62 -12.35 11.34
C LEU A 292 -20.59 -11.97 10.28
N VAL A 293 -21.03 -11.69 9.05
CA VAL A 293 -20.17 -11.27 7.95
C VAL A 293 -20.68 -9.97 7.37
N LEU A 294 -19.83 -8.94 7.35
CA LEU A 294 -20.04 -7.72 6.59
C LEU A 294 -19.31 -7.86 5.24
N HIS A 295 -20.03 -7.69 4.14
CA HIS A 295 -19.46 -7.79 2.79
C HIS A 295 -19.06 -6.40 2.30
N GLY A 296 -17.77 -6.09 2.39
CA GLY A 296 -17.18 -4.84 1.94
C GLY A 296 -16.74 -4.87 0.47
N ASP A 297 -16.58 -3.70 -0.14
CA ASP A 297 -16.06 -3.54 -1.50
C ASP A 297 -14.56 -3.88 -1.62
N LYS A 298 -13.82 -3.86 -0.50
CA LYS A 298 -12.40 -4.24 -0.44
C LYS A 298 -12.18 -5.61 0.17
N THR A 299 -12.86 -5.93 1.26
CA THR A 299 -12.80 -7.25 1.91
C THR A 299 -14.07 -7.57 2.67
N GLU A 300 -14.32 -8.86 2.86
CA GLU A 300 -15.28 -9.32 3.85
C GLU A 300 -14.69 -9.20 5.26
N VAL A 301 -15.56 -8.88 6.22
CA VAL A 301 -15.21 -8.69 7.63
C VAL A 301 -16.07 -9.66 8.43
N SER A 302 -15.44 -10.72 8.94
CA SER A 302 -16.11 -11.78 9.69
C SER A 302 -15.92 -11.62 11.20
N PHE A 303 -16.95 -12.01 11.96
CA PHE A 303 -16.95 -12.12 13.41
C PHE A 303 -17.48 -13.47 13.82
N ASP A 304 -16.91 -14.05 14.87
CA ASP A 304 -17.53 -15.15 15.59
C ASP A 304 -18.76 -14.61 16.33
N TYR A 305 -19.94 -15.19 16.07
CA TYR A 305 -21.22 -14.69 16.56
C TYR A 305 -21.81 -15.60 17.64
N TYR A 306 -22.40 -14.98 18.67
CA TYR A 306 -23.12 -15.63 19.75
C TYR A 306 -24.58 -15.18 19.76
N LEU A 307 -25.51 -16.09 20.04
CA LEU A 307 -26.96 -15.80 20.09
C LEU A 307 -27.35 -14.76 21.14
N THR A 308 -26.46 -14.44 22.07
CA THR A 308 -26.62 -13.30 23.00
C THR A 308 -26.42 -11.93 22.33
N GLY A 309 -26.08 -11.90 21.03
CA GLY A 309 -25.72 -10.70 20.29
C GLY A 309 -24.30 -10.21 20.54
N ALA A 310 -23.45 -11.06 21.12
CA ALA A 310 -22.03 -10.77 21.31
C ALA A 310 -21.20 -11.26 20.12
N LEU A 311 -20.07 -10.59 19.89
CA LEU A 311 -19.16 -10.90 18.79
C LEU A 311 -17.74 -11.10 19.30
N ILE A 312 -16.96 -11.89 18.56
CA ILE A 312 -15.51 -12.00 18.78
C ILE A 312 -14.75 -11.79 17.46
N ARG A 313 -13.70 -10.98 17.53
CA ARG A 313 -12.74 -10.76 16.44
C ARG A 313 -11.41 -10.29 17.00
N HIS A 314 -10.27 -10.71 16.42
CA HIS A 314 -8.91 -10.37 16.89
C HIS A 314 -8.72 -10.51 18.41
N ASN A 315 -9.20 -11.60 19.01
CA ASN A 315 -9.15 -11.82 20.46
C ASN A 315 -9.86 -10.73 21.29
N LEU A 316 -10.85 -10.07 20.71
CA LEU A 316 -11.68 -9.06 21.36
C LEU A 316 -13.13 -9.51 21.42
N TYR A 317 -13.69 -9.56 22.62
CA TYR A 317 -15.11 -9.75 22.86
C TYR A 317 -15.83 -8.40 22.80
N ILE A 318 -16.93 -8.35 22.06
CA ILE A 318 -17.71 -7.15 21.80
C ILE A 318 -19.16 -7.42 22.21
N GLU A 319 -19.63 -6.75 23.26
CA GLU A 319 -21.04 -6.73 23.64
C GLU A 319 -21.78 -5.74 22.73
N ALA A 320 -22.15 -6.19 21.52
CA ALA A 320 -22.82 -5.35 20.52
C ALA A 320 -24.36 -5.39 20.61
N GLY A 321 -24.94 -6.41 21.23
CA GLY A 321 -26.40 -6.56 21.36
C GLY A 321 -27.10 -6.77 20.01
N ILE A 322 -26.43 -7.43 19.06
CA ILE A 322 -26.98 -7.67 17.72
C ILE A 322 -27.87 -8.91 17.76
N THR A 323 -29.19 -8.71 17.81
CA THR A 323 -30.17 -9.80 17.79
C THR A 323 -31.07 -9.66 16.57
N PRO A 324 -31.10 -10.65 15.64
CA PRO A 324 -31.87 -10.64 14.40
C PRO A 324 -33.40 -10.42 14.47
N ASN A 325 -33.99 -10.31 15.66
CA ASN A 325 -35.43 -10.44 15.89
C ASN A 325 -36.03 -9.35 16.80
N GLU A 326 -35.39 -8.19 16.96
CA GLU A 326 -36.00 -7.02 17.63
C GLU A 326 -36.28 -5.87 16.65
#